data_AF-S9ZK46-F1
#
_entry.id   AF-S9ZK46-F1
#
_cell.length_a   1.000
_cell.length_b   1.000
_cell.length_c   1.000
_cell.angle_alpha   90.00
_cell.angle_beta   90.00
_cell.angle_gamma   90.00
#
_symmetry.space_group_name_H-M   'P 1'
#
loop_
_entity.id
_entity.type
_entity.pdbx_description
1 polymer ?
#
loop_
_entity_poly.entity_id
_entity_poly.type
_entity_poly.pdbx_seq_one_letter_code
_entity_poly.pdbx_strand_id
1 'polypeptide(L)'
;MAVAVALVSGAQAEPPSPPNPADHVPAETRPAAAVEQSKPQALPLYRSPLSEYRSYRVDEPLRSWKDANNEAGRLGGHMGHLTPSSKGGER
;
A
#
# COMPACT_ATOMS: atom_id res chain seq x y z
N MET A 1 1.45 -13.35 46.35
CA MET A 1 2.51 -13.59 45.36
C MET A 1 2.66 -12.35 44.52
N ALA A 2 3.86 -11.79 44.39
CA ALA A 2 4.14 -10.59 43.58
C ALA A 2 5.01 -11.00 42.38
N VAL A 3 4.61 -10.61 41.17
CA VAL A 3 5.36 -10.86 39.93
C VAL A 3 6.10 -9.58 39.57
N ALA A 4 7.44 -9.64 39.58
CA ALA A 4 8.28 -8.57 39.07
C ALA A 4 8.49 -8.79 37.56
N VAL A 5 8.11 -7.82 36.74
CA VAL A 5 8.40 -7.80 35.30
C VAL A 5 9.65 -6.96 35.09
N ALA A 6 10.75 -7.59 34.65
CA ALA A 6 11.96 -6.90 34.25
C ALA A 6 11.78 -6.32 32.83
N LEU A 7 12.04 -5.03 32.66
CA LEU A 7 12.00 -4.34 31.37
C LEU A 7 13.32 -4.59 30.64
N VAL A 8 13.24 -5.19 29.44
CA VAL A 8 14.39 -5.33 28.52
C VAL A 8 14.63 -3.99 27.81
N SER A 9 15.84 -3.45 27.93
CA SER A 9 16.26 -2.21 27.27
C SER A 9 16.93 -2.56 25.93
N GLY A 10 16.29 -2.26 24.81
CA GLY A 10 16.88 -2.44 23.47
C GLY A 10 17.49 -1.13 22.96
N ALA A 11 18.80 -1.13 22.68
CA ALA A 11 19.44 -0.03 21.95
C ALA A 11 19.11 -0.15 20.46
N GLN A 12 18.47 0.87 19.88
CA GLN A 12 18.26 0.98 18.44
C GLN A 12 19.58 1.38 17.76
N ALA A 13 20.04 0.59 16.79
CA ALA A 13 21.15 0.97 15.92
C ALA A 13 20.68 2.01 14.89
N GLU A 14 21.46 3.07 14.73
CA GLU A 14 21.18 4.14 13.76
C GLU A 14 21.25 3.60 12.32
N PRO A 15 20.24 3.84 11.47
CA PRO A 15 20.29 3.43 10.08
C PRO A 15 21.32 4.29 9.30
N PRO A 16 22.07 3.70 8.36
CA PRO A 16 23.01 4.45 7.55
C PRO A 16 22.29 5.50 6.69
N SER A 17 22.92 6.67 6.55
CA SER A 17 22.40 7.74 5.71
C SER A 17 22.31 7.31 4.23
N PRO A 18 21.22 7.67 3.51
CA PRO A 18 21.08 7.35 2.10
C PRO A 18 22.14 8.09 1.26
N PRO A 19 22.55 7.52 0.12
CA PRO A 19 23.53 8.15 -0.77
C PRO A 19 23.01 9.46 -1.35
N ASN A 20 23.92 10.40 -1.59
CA ASN A 20 23.61 11.71 -2.13
C ASN A 20 23.23 11.61 -3.63
N PRO A 21 22.06 12.10 -4.06
CA PRO A 21 21.63 12.04 -5.46
C PRO A 21 22.48 12.91 -6.42
N ALA A 22 23.46 13.67 -5.91
CA ALA A 22 24.36 14.49 -6.73
C ALA A 22 25.44 13.68 -7.51
N ASP A 23 25.65 12.40 -7.21
CA ASP A 23 26.70 11.58 -7.83
C ASP A 23 26.30 10.94 -9.18
N HIS A 24 25.14 11.29 -9.73
CA HIS A 24 24.72 10.79 -11.04
C HIS A 24 25.41 11.56 -12.19
N VAL A 25 26.40 10.91 -12.82
CA VAL A 25 27.00 11.39 -14.08
C VAL A 25 25.92 11.43 -15.18
N PRO A 26 25.67 12.58 -15.84
CA PRO A 26 24.70 12.66 -16.92
C PRO A 26 25.12 11.78 -18.10
N ALA A 27 24.25 10.86 -18.51
CA ALA A 27 24.46 10.08 -19.73
C ALA A 27 24.30 10.98 -20.96
N GLU A 28 25.29 10.96 -21.87
CA GLU A 28 25.21 11.68 -23.15
C GLU A 28 24.02 11.14 -23.97
N THR A 29 23.11 12.06 -24.31
CA THR A 29 21.91 11.73 -25.08
C THR A 29 22.23 11.80 -26.58
N ARG A 30 22.32 10.64 -27.25
CA ARG A 30 22.39 10.55 -28.70
C ARG A 30 20.97 10.67 -29.29
N PRO A 31 20.72 11.51 -30.32
CA PRO A 31 19.38 11.67 -30.87
C PRO A 31 18.92 10.39 -31.56
N ALA A 32 17.80 9.84 -31.11
CA ALA A 32 17.10 8.73 -31.75
C ALA A 32 16.27 9.26 -32.93
N ALA A 33 16.23 8.50 -34.02
CA ALA A 33 15.39 8.79 -35.19
C ALA A 33 13.93 8.99 -34.77
N ALA A 34 13.23 9.94 -35.40
CA ALA A 34 11.85 10.30 -35.10
C ALA A 34 10.93 9.10 -35.29
N VAL A 35 10.62 8.41 -34.20
CA VAL A 35 9.48 7.50 -34.10
C VAL A 35 8.24 8.39 -34.10
N GLU A 36 7.29 8.15 -35.01
CA GLU A 36 5.97 8.78 -34.95
C GLU A 36 5.41 8.60 -33.53
N GLN A 37 5.35 9.70 -32.78
CA GLN A 37 4.85 9.71 -31.42
C GLN A 37 3.36 9.41 -31.49
N SER A 38 3.02 8.16 -31.24
CA SER A 38 1.65 7.74 -30.95
C SER A 38 1.07 8.72 -29.93
N LYS A 39 -0.11 9.27 -30.25
CA LYS A 39 -0.80 10.27 -29.44
C LYS A 39 -0.71 9.90 -27.95
N PRO A 40 -0.22 10.78 -27.06
CA PRO A 40 -0.07 10.48 -25.64
C PRO A 40 -1.41 10.01 -25.09
N GLN A 41 -1.49 8.75 -24.66
CA GLN A 41 -2.65 8.28 -23.93
C GLN A 41 -2.57 8.89 -22.53
N ALA A 42 -3.63 9.58 -22.11
CA ALA A 42 -3.71 10.12 -20.76
C ALA A 42 -3.74 8.94 -19.79
N LEU A 43 -2.69 8.83 -18.97
CA LEU A 43 -2.65 7.83 -17.90
C LEU A 43 -3.69 8.17 -16.84
N PRO A 44 -4.36 7.17 -16.24
CA PRO A 44 -5.24 7.42 -15.12
C PRO A 44 -4.45 8.06 -13.96
N LEU A 45 -5.07 9.03 -13.29
CA LEU A 45 -4.46 9.66 -12.13
C LEU A 45 -4.31 8.63 -11.01
N TYR A 46 -3.10 8.47 -10.49
CA TYR A 46 -2.89 7.62 -9.32
C TYR A 46 -3.52 8.26 -8.09
N ARG A 47 -4.34 7.47 -7.36
CA ARG A 47 -4.89 7.87 -6.06
C ARG A 47 -4.40 6.89 -4.99
N SER A 48 -3.69 7.43 -3.99
CA SER A 48 -3.24 6.61 -2.86
C SER A 48 -4.45 6.10 -2.06
N PRO A 49 -4.48 4.81 -1.69
CA PRO A 49 -5.48 4.28 -0.76
C PRO A 49 -5.48 4.98 0.61
N LEU A 50 -4.36 5.60 0.98
CA LEU A 50 -4.19 6.33 2.24
C LEU A 50 -4.57 7.82 2.12
N SER A 51 -5.05 8.27 0.97
CA SER A 51 -5.44 9.68 0.75
C SER A 51 -6.52 10.18 1.71
N GLU A 52 -7.34 9.26 2.25
CA GLU A 52 -8.40 9.55 3.23
C GLU A 52 -8.01 9.18 4.66
N TYR A 53 -6.77 8.76 4.91
CA TYR A 53 -6.35 8.35 6.25
C TYR A 53 -6.37 9.55 7.21
N ARG A 54 -7.00 9.36 8.38
CA ARG A 54 -7.10 10.38 9.42
C ARG A 54 -6.43 9.89 10.70
N SER A 55 -5.86 10.84 11.44
CA SER A 55 -5.41 10.58 12.81
C SER A 55 -6.58 10.13 13.67
N TYR A 56 -6.30 9.20 14.58
CA TYR A 56 -7.28 8.70 15.55
C TYR A 56 -7.86 9.84 16.40
N ARG A 57 -9.16 9.78 16.64
CA ARG A 57 -9.92 10.71 17.48
C ARG A 57 -10.65 9.94 18.57
N VAL A 58 -10.52 10.39 19.81
CA VAL A 58 -11.10 9.71 20.99
C VAL A 58 -12.62 9.87 21.08
N ASP A 59 -13.14 10.95 20.51
CA ASP A 59 -14.56 11.30 20.43
C ASP A 59 -15.27 10.65 19.24
N GLU A 60 -14.52 10.10 18.28
CA GLU A 60 -15.08 9.40 17.13
C GLU A 60 -15.49 7.97 17.53
N PRO A 61 -16.78 7.60 17.38
CA PRO A 61 -17.23 6.27 17.74
C PRO A 61 -16.56 5.24 16.82
N LEU A 62 -15.86 4.29 17.44
CA LEU A 62 -15.28 3.16 16.70
C LEU A 62 -16.40 2.36 16.06
N ARG A 63 -16.21 2.02 14.78
CA ARG A 63 -17.11 1.10 14.09
C ARG A 63 -17.08 -0.26 14.80
N SER A 64 -18.25 -0.89 14.91
CA SER A 64 -18.36 -2.27 15.39
C SER A 64 -17.45 -3.20 14.58
N TRP A 65 -16.64 -3.98 15.28
CA TRP A 65 -15.72 -4.94 14.67
C TRP A 65 -16.46 -5.95 13.79
N LYS A 66 -17.67 -6.35 14.21
CA LYS A 66 -18.49 -7.33 13.50
C LYS A 66 -18.96 -6.77 12.17
N ASP A 67 -19.38 -5.51 12.16
CA ASP A 67 -19.88 -4.86 10.96
C ASP A 67 -18.76 -4.62 9.95
N ALA A 68 -17.57 -4.22 10.43
CA ALA A 68 -16.38 -4.12 9.59
C ALA A 68 -16.00 -5.47 8.94
N ASN A 69 -16.06 -6.57 9.69
CA ASN A 69 -15.76 -7.90 9.17
C ASN A 69 -16.82 -8.41 8.19
N ASN A 70 -18.10 -8.15 8.46
CA ASN A 70 -19.19 -8.49 7.55
C ASN A 70 -19.04 -7.76 6.21
N GLU A 71 -18.70 -6.47 6.25
CA GLU A 71 -18.43 -5.69 5.04
C GLU A 71 -17.23 -6.23 4.27
N ALA A 72 -16.12 -6.52 4.96
CA ALA A 72 -14.94 -7.13 4.34
C ALA A 72 -15.28 -8.48 3.69
N GLY A 73 -16.07 -9.32 4.36
CA GLY A 73 -16.56 -10.59 3.81
C GLY A 73 -17.45 -10.43 2.58
N ARG A 74 -18.37 -9.44 2.58
CA ARG A 74 -19.21 -9.11 1.41
C ARG A 74 -18.37 -8.66 0.21
N LEU A 75 -17.26 -8.00 0.45
CA LEU A 75 -16.31 -7.58 -0.58
C LEU A 75 -15.37 -8.73 -1.04
N GLY A 76 -15.57 -9.95 -0.52
CA GLY A 76 -14.76 -11.13 -0.83
C GLY A 76 -13.44 -11.22 -0.04
N GLY A 77 -13.22 -10.31 0.91
CA GLY A 77 -11.96 -10.16 1.63
C GLY A 77 -10.77 -9.90 0.68
N HIS A 78 -9.56 -10.19 1.13
CA HIS A 78 -8.36 -10.22 0.29
C HIS A 78 -8.40 -11.35 -0.76
N MET A 79 -9.33 -12.29 -0.61
CA MET A 79 -9.57 -13.43 -1.52
C MET A 79 -10.66 -13.14 -2.56
N GLY A 80 -11.16 -11.89 -2.69
CA GLY A 80 -12.29 -11.55 -3.56
C GLY A 80 -12.05 -11.75 -5.06
N HIS A 81 -10.80 -12.04 -5.46
CA HIS A 81 -10.44 -12.48 -6.81
C HIS A 81 -10.48 -14.01 -7.01
N LEU A 82 -10.74 -14.79 -5.96
CA LEU A 82 -10.64 -16.25 -5.98
C LEU A 82 -11.99 -16.98 -5.94
N THR A 83 -13.12 -16.28 -5.95
CA THR A 83 -14.39 -16.96 -6.23
C THR A 83 -14.38 -17.43 -7.68
N PRO A 84 -14.35 -18.74 -7.99
CA PRO A 84 -14.62 -19.19 -9.34
C PRO A 84 -16.02 -18.69 -9.70
N SER A 85 -16.13 -18.03 -10.86
CA SER A 85 -17.40 -17.59 -11.41
C SER A 85 -18.42 -18.73 -11.30
N SER A 86 -19.55 -18.49 -10.64
CA SER A 86 -20.67 -19.44 -10.55
C SER A 86 -21.38 -19.56 -11.90
N LYS A 87 -20.62 -19.91 -12.93
CA LYS A 87 -21.13 -20.22 -14.27
C LYS A 87 -20.33 -21.41 -14.80
N GLY A 88 -20.92 -22.59 -14.63
CA GLY A 88 -20.52 -23.81 -15.33
C GLY A 88 -20.03 -24.91 -14.41
N GLY A 89 -20.88 -25.93 -14.21
CA GLY A 89 -20.49 -27.16 -13.55
C GLY A 89 -21.67 -27.99 -13.09
N GLU A 90 -22.52 -28.43 -14.02
CA GLU A 90 -23.35 -29.61 -13.80
C GLU A 90 -22.44 -30.79 -13.45
N ARG A 91 -22.71 -31.47 -12.33
CA ARG A 91 -22.53 -32.92 -12.17
C ARG A 91 -23.59 -33.43 -11.20
#